data_AF-A0A164F5P2-F1
#
_entry.id   AF-A0A164F5P2-F1
#
_cell.length_a   1.000
_cell.length_b   1.000
_cell.length_c   1.000
_cell.angle_alpha   90.00
_cell.angle_beta   90.00
_cell.angle_gamma   90.00
#
_symmetry.space_group_name_H-M   'P 1'
#
loop_
_entity.id
_entity.type
_entity.pdbx_description
1 polymer ?
#
loop_
_entity_poly.entity_id
_entity_poly.type
_entity_poly.pdbx_seq_one_letter_code
_entity_poly.pdbx_strand_id
1 'polypeptide(L)'
;KEALRQLGDKNTYMELSKTEAEGYIGKIHKHKIIVPNALEKHNNCITKAEGSGVRNQQVSLPATYFLPKIHKEKREDTGAFAARPIIAAVGSPFKALDQYLAKLAACLLPCIPGSLIDTAALLRDLATVPNLPPVAKLFSVDVISLYPSIDWVEAVEDSTSFYMEHFDVVKEFCEKNDMLPPPPHQIFRYILQMLLQNNVFLFQNEKYFRKLKGRAMGCSMSVFMANAFMYRKTRHLIENPPAELLYFGRYIDDIE
;
A
#
# COMPACT_ATOMS: atom_id res chain seq x y z
N LYS A 1 -14.13 -21.90 5.49
CA LYS A 1 -13.30 -22.79 4.64
C LYS A 1 -12.27 -21.99 3.85
N GLU A 2 -12.66 -21.11 2.93
CA GLU A 2 -11.69 -20.30 2.17
C GLU A 2 -10.77 -19.43 3.03
N ALA A 3 -11.30 -18.77 4.07
CA ALA A 3 -10.48 -17.96 4.99
C ALA A 3 -9.36 -18.79 5.66
N LEU A 4 -9.70 -19.98 6.15
CA LEU A 4 -8.73 -20.90 6.77
C LEU A 4 -7.72 -21.42 5.74
N ARG A 5 -8.15 -21.69 4.50
CA ARG A 5 -7.23 -22.07 3.41
C ARG A 5 -6.19 -20.97 3.16
N GLN A 6 -6.62 -19.71 3.07
CA GLN A 6 -5.70 -18.59 2.86
C GLN A 6 -4.78 -18.36 4.06
N LEU A 7 -5.32 -18.36 5.29
CA LEU A 7 -4.53 -18.20 6.51
C LEU A 7 -3.57 -19.37 6.76
N GLY A 8 -3.81 -20.53 6.13
CA GLY A 8 -2.92 -21.69 6.14
C GLY A 8 -1.70 -21.57 5.23
N ASP A 9 -1.62 -20.55 4.37
CA ASP A 9 -0.42 -20.29 3.56
C ASP A 9 0.71 -19.72 4.42
N LYS A 10 1.66 -20.60 4.79
CA LYS A 10 2.80 -20.27 5.64
C LYS A 10 3.80 -19.30 5.02
N ASN A 11 3.73 -19.06 3.71
CA ASN A 11 4.56 -18.05 3.05
C ASN A 11 3.99 -16.64 3.21
N THR A 12 2.67 -16.53 3.41
CA THR A 12 1.97 -15.24 3.51
C THR A 12 1.58 -14.92 4.96
N TYR A 13 1.22 -15.93 5.75
CA TYR A 13 0.69 -15.76 7.10
C TYR A 13 1.40 -16.66 8.11
N MET A 14 1.52 -16.13 9.33
CA MET A 14 2.03 -16.85 10.49
C MET A 14 0.99 -16.75 11.60
N GLU A 15 0.44 -17.88 12.05
CA GLU A 15 -0.35 -17.93 13.28
C GLU A 15 0.58 -17.66 14.46
N LEU A 16 0.16 -16.80 15.37
CA LEU A 16 0.90 -16.41 16.56
C LEU A 16 0.23 -16.96 17.81
N SER A 17 1.04 -17.31 18.80
CA SER A 17 0.58 -17.43 20.17
C SER A 17 0.15 -16.07 20.73
N LYS A 18 -0.65 -16.09 21.80
CA LYS A 18 -1.05 -14.87 22.51
C LYS A 18 0.17 -14.07 22.98
N THR A 19 1.18 -14.73 23.52
CA THR A 19 2.43 -14.09 24.00
C THR A 19 3.22 -13.44 22.88
N GLU A 20 3.30 -14.07 21.70
CA GLU A 20 3.94 -13.46 20.54
C GLU A 20 3.18 -12.22 20.07
N ALA A 21 1.85 -12.30 20.00
CA ALA A 21 1.01 -11.16 19.65
C ALA A 21 1.16 -9.99 20.63
N GLU A 22 1.19 -10.27 21.94
CA GLU A 22 1.49 -9.29 22.99
C GLU A 22 2.88 -8.66 22.81
N GLY A 23 3.87 -9.43 22.37
CA GLY A 23 5.19 -8.94 22.01
C GLY A 23 5.16 -7.90 20.88
N TYR A 24 4.36 -8.14 19.83
CA TYR A 24 4.15 -7.15 18.77
C TYR A 24 3.40 -5.92 19.27
N ILE A 25 2.36 -6.08 20.09
CA ILE A 25 1.67 -4.95 20.74
C ILE A 25 2.66 -4.10 21.54
N GLY A 26 3.57 -4.71 22.29
CA GLY A 26 4.64 -4.02 23.01
C GLY A 26 5.57 -3.23 22.09
N LYS A 27 5.95 -3.77 20.92
CA LYS A 27 6.70 -3.02 19.91
C LYS A 27 5.90 -1.81 19.44
N ILE A 28 4.62 -2.00 19.12
CA ILE A 28 3.74 -0.92 18.68
C ILE A 28 3.74 0.23 19.69
N HIS A 29 3.58 -0.06 21.00
CA HIS A 29 3.64 0.95 22.04
C HIS A 29 4.93 1.78 22.01
N LYS A 30 6.09 1.15 21.75
CA LYS A 30 7.36 1.88 21.60
C LYS A 30 7.32 2.84 20.41
N HIS A 31 6.82 2.39 19.26
CA HIS A 31 6.77 3.21 18.05
C HIS A 31 5.77 4.37 18.14
N LYS A 32 4.69 4.22 18.91
CA LYS A 32 3.77 5.32 19.24
C LYS A 32 4.44 6.46 20.01
N ILE A 33 5.61 6.23 20.59
CA ILE A 33 6.42 7.26 21.25
C ILE A 33 7.50 7.75 20.29
N ILE A 34 8.25 6.83 19.67
CA ILE A 34 9.39 7.17 18.81
C ILE A 34 8.97 8.00 17.60
N VAL A 35 7.91 7.60 16.90
CA VAL A 35 7.49 8.25 15.65
C VAL A 35 7.02 9.68 15.89
N PRO A 36 6.06 9.96 16.81
CA PRO A 36 5.66 11.34 17.09
C PRO A 36 6.81 12.21 17.56
N ASN A 37 7.68 11.70 18.43
CA ASN A 37 8.83 12.47 18.92
C ASN A 37 9.80 12.83 17.78
N ALA A 38 10.02 11.91 16.83
CA ALA A 38 10.85 12.19 15.66
C ALA A 38 10.21 13.25 14.75
N LEU A 39 8.90 13.16 14.50
CA LEU A 39 8.15 14.12 13.70
C LEU A 39 8.07 15.51 14.34
N GLU A 40 7.91 15.59 15.65
CA GLU A 40 7.92 16.86 16.40
C GLU A 40 9.32 17.50 16.38
N LYS A 41 10.37 16.70 16.59
CA LYS A 41 11.75 17.20 16.63
C LYS A 41 12.25 17.68 15.26
N HIS A 42 11.82 17.04 14.17
CA HIS A 42 12.20 17.45 12.81
C HIS A 42 11.21 18.47 12.27
N ASN A 43 11.54 19.76 12.39
CA ASN A 43 10.79 20.88 11.80
C ASN A 43 9.29 20.93 12.14
N ASN A 44 8.87 20.28 13.24
CA ASN A 44 7.45 20.14 13.62
C ASN A 44 6.58 19.63 12.46
N CYS A 45 6.91 18.47 11.89
CA CYS A 45 6.10 17.83 10.84
C CYS A 45 4.66 17.49 11.29
N ILE A 46 4.44 17.46 12.61
CA ILE A 46 3.12 17.33 13.25
C ILE A 46 3.02 18.32 14.41
N THR A 47 1.79 18.67 14.78
CA THR A 47 1.49 19.44 15.98
C THR A 47 1.68 18.59 17.24
N LYS A 48 1.88 19.25 18.39
CA LYS A 48 1.88 18.58 19.70
C LYS A 48 0.57 17.84 20.00
N ALA A 49 -0.55 18.36 19.49
CA ALA A 49 -1.86 17.74 19.65
C ALA A 49 -1.96 16.43 18.85
N GLU A 50 -1.54 16.44 17.58
CA GLU A 50 -1.47 15.23 16.74
C GLU A 50 -0.52 14.20 17.34
N GLY A 51 0.67 14.63 17.78
CA GLY A 51 1.64 13.74 18.42
C GLY A 51 1.09 13.11 19.70
N SER A 52 0.36 13.89 20.50
CA SER A 52 -0.31 13.39 21.72
C SER A 52 -1.46 12.45 21.38
N GLY A 53 -2.22 12.72 20.31
CA GLY A 53 -3.26 11.83 19.79
C GLY A 53 -2.70 10.46 19.43
N VAL A 54 -1.58 10.41 18.70
CA VAL A 54 -0.90 9.15 18.38
C VAL A 54 -0.41 8.46 19.65
N ARG A 55 0.28 9.17 20.57
CA ARG A 55 0.79 8.58 21.82
C ARG A 55 -0.31 7.96 22.68
N ASN A 56 -1.45 8.64 22.81
CA ASN A 56 -2.54 8.28 23.71
C ASN A 56 -3.57 7.32 23.09
N GLN A 57 -3.54 7.09 21.77
CA GLN A 57 -4.50 6.20 21.11
C GLN A 57 -4.48 4.79 21.74
N GLN A 58 -5.63 4.23 22.09
CA GLN A 58 -5.68 2.86 22.59
C GLN A 58 -5.21 1.89 21.50
N VAL A 59 -4.36 0.94 21.88
CA VAL A 59 -3.86 -0.09 20.96
C VAL A 59 -4.85 -1.24 20.94
N SER A 60 -5.50 -1.47 19.80
CA SER A 60 -6.22 -2.71 19.53
C SER A 60 -5.70 -3.38 18.26
N LEU A 61 -5.71 -4.71 18.27
CA LEU A 61 -5.40 -5.45 17.05
C LEU A 61 -6.59 -5.38 16.10
N PRO A 62 -6.37 -5.06 14.82
CA PRO A 62 -7.43 -5.04 13.83
C PRO A 62 -7.98 -6.46 13.58
N ALA A 63 -9.26 -6.56 13.26
CA ALA A 63 -9.86 -7.82 12.83
C ALA A 63 -9.63 -8.04 11.33
N THR A 64 -9.52 -9.29 10.90
CA THR A 64 -9.53 -9.66 9.48
C THR A 64 -10.88 -10.28 9.10
N TYR A 65 -11.36 -9.95 7.90
CA TYR A 65 -12.55 -10.54 7.31
C TYR A 65 -12.32 -10.80 5.83
N PHE A 66 -13.15 -11.65 5.23
CA PHE A 66 -12.94 -12.14 3.86
C PHE A 66 -14.15 -11.81 3.00
N LEU A 67 -13.95 -11.02 1.95
CA LEU A 67 -15.00 -10.67 0.99
C LEU A 67 -15.04 -11.67 -0.16
N PRO A 68 -16.13 -12.45 -0.34
CA PRO A 68 -16.21 -13.45 -1.40
C PRO A 68 -16.28 -12.79 -2.79
N LYS A 69 -15.52 -13.35 -3.74
CA LYS A 69 -15.60 -13.02 -5.17
C LYS A 69 -16.74 -13.83 -5.81
N ILE A 70 -17.98 -13.40 -5.56
CA ILE A 70 -19.20 -14.11 -6.00
C ILE A 70 -19.35 -14.25 -7.52
N HIS A 71 -18.59 -13.47 -8.29
CA HIS A 71 -18.53 -13.53 -9.76
C HIS A 71 -17.57 -14.62 -10.29
N LYS A 72 -16.86 -15.35 -9.41
CA LYS A 72 -16.00 -16.47 -9.78
C LYS A 72 -16.67 -17.78 -9.40
N GLU A 73 -16.29 -18.86 -10.06
CA GLU A 73 -16.71 -20.19 -9.65
C GLU A 73 -16.17 -20.53 -8.25
N LYS A 74 -16.89 -21.41 -7.55
CA LYS A 74 -16.44 -21.95 -6.28
C LYS A 74 -15.21 -22.82 -6.53
N ARG A 75 -14.22 -22.72 -5.65
CA ARG A 75 -13.05 -23.58 -5.72
C ARG A 75 -13.44 -25.01 -5.35
N GLU A 76 -12.93 -25.98 -6.10
CA GLU A 76 -13.16 -27.40 -5.84
C GLU A 76 -12.62 -27.82 -4.45
N ASP A 77 -11.45 -27.30 -4.07
CA ASP A 77 -10.75 -27.64 -2.82
C ASP A 77 -11.51 -27.26 -1.53
N THR A 78 -12.27 -26.17 -1.56
CA THR A 78 -12.94 -25.61 -0.37
C THR A 78 -14.46 -25.61 -0.49
N GLY A 79 -15.00 -25.82 -1.69
CA GLY A 79 -16.42 -25.65 -2.01
C GLY A 79 -16.92 -24.22 -1.80
N ALA A 80 -16.02 -23.23 -1.76
CA ALA A 80 -16.30 -21.84 -1.45
C ALA A 80 -15.79 -20.90 -2.54
N PHE A 81 -16.38 -19.71 -2.63
CA PHE A 81 -15.86 -18.65 -3.50
C PHE A 81 -14.46 -18.24 -3.03
N ALA A 82 -13.55 -17.97 -3.98
CA ALA A 82 -12.32 -17.28 -3.67
C ALA A 82 -12.64 -15.95 -2.96
N ALA A 83 -11.82 -15.51 -2.02
CA ALA A 83 -12.12 -14.32 -1.21
C ALA A 83 -10.95 -13.33 -1.15
N ARG A 84 -11.26 -12.06 -0.88
CA ARG A 84 -10.26 -11.02 -0.61
C ARG A 84 -10.11 -10.84 0.91
N PRO A 85 -8.93 -11.07 1.50
CA PRO A 85 -8.68 -10.79 2.91
C PRO A 85 -8.57 -9.28 3.15
N ILE A 86 -9.43 -8.72 3.98
CA ILE A 86 -9.43 -7.31 4.37
C ILE A 86 -9.08 -7.20 5.84
N ILE A 87 -8.12 -6.33 6.17
CA ILE A 87 -7.83 -5.97 7.55
C ILE A 87 -8.66 -4.73 7.89
N ALA A 88 -9.61 -4.90 8.81
CA ALA A 88 -10.34 -3.81 9.41
C ALA A 88 -9.40 -3.04 10.36
N ALA A 89 -8.66 -2.06 9.84
CA ALA A 89 -7.74 -1.23 10.63
C ALA A 89 -8.43 -0.34 11.69
N VAL A 90 -9.70 -0.58 12.02
CA VAL A 90 -10.44 0.14 13.06
C VAL A 90 -9.77 -0.10 14.41
N GLY A 91 -9.35 0.98 15.06
CA GLY A 91 -8.58 0.92 16.31
C GLY A 91 -7.10 0.54 16.13
N SER A 92 -6.64 0.32 14.89
CA SER A 92 -5.21 0.08 14.66
C SER A 92 -4.40 1.30 15.14
N PRO A 93 -3.39 1.08 15.98
CA PRO A 93 -2.58 2.12 16.61
C PRO A 93 -1.82 3.01 15.63
N PHE A 94 -1.70 2.58 14.38
CA PHE A 94 -1.03 3.34 13.33
C PHE A 94 -1.96 3.78 12.22
N LYS A 95 -3.28 3.61 12.37
CA LYS A 95 -4.24 4.09 11.37
C LYS A 95 -4.07 5.59 11.10
N ALA A 96 -3.90 6.39 12.15
CA ALA A 96 -3.69 7.83 12.01
C ALA A 96 -2.41 8.15 11.21
N LEU A 97 -1.31 7.44 11.48
CA LEU A 97 -0.04 7.61 10.75
C LEU A 97 -0.13 7.12 9.30
N ASP A 98 -0.79 5.98 9.06
CA ASP A 98 -1.05 5.43 7.73
C ASP A 98 -1.92 6.39 6.90
N GLN A 99 -2.94 6.99 7.50
CA GLN A 99 -3.78 8.02 6.87
C GLN A 99 -3.01 9.33 6.62
N TYR A 100 -2.19 9.77 7.57
CA TYR A 100 -1.33 10.94 7.42
C TYR A 100 -0.38 10.78 6.23
N LEU A 101 0.36 9.67 6.15
CA LEU A 101 1.24 9.41 5.02
C LEU A 101 0.47 9.28 3.72
N ALA A 102 -0.73 8.67 3.73
CA ALA A 102 -1.53 8.53 2.52
C ALA A 102 -2.03 9.87 2.01
N LYS A 103 -2.36 10.81 2.92
CA LYS A 103 -2.73 12.18 2.55
C LYS A 103 -1.58 12.88 1.84
N LEU A 104 -0.34 12.73 2.33
CA LEU A 104 0.84 13.28 1.69
C LEU A 104 1.13 12.61 0.35
N ALA A 105 1.09 11.29 0.30
CA ALA A 105 1.39 10.52 -0.91
C ALA A 105 0.32 10.63 -2.01
N ALA A 106 -0.87 11.15 -1.69
CA ALA A 106 -1.93 11.36 -2.68
C ALA A 106 -1.49 12.33 -3.79
N CYS A 107 -0.71 13.37 -3.48
CA CYS A 107 -0.19 14.30 -4.48
C CYS A 107 0.87 13.67 -5.40
N LEU A 108 1.45 12.53 -4.99
CA LEU A 108 2.47 11.81 -5.76
C LEU A 108 1.87 10.82 -6.76
N LEU A 109 0.64 10.35 -6.56
CA LEU A 109 0.00 9.38 -7.45
C LEU A 109 -0.05 9.87 -8.92
N PRO A 110 -0.46 11.13 -9.20
CA PRO A 110 -0.47 11.65 -10.57
C PRO A 110 0.94 11.84 -11.17
N CYS A 111 1.98 11.85 -10.35
CA CYS A 111 3.36 11.98 -10.81
C CYS A 111 3.94 10.65 -11.31
N ILE A 112 3.26 9.52 -11.08
CA ILE A 112 3.77 8.19 -11.45
C ILE A 112 3.60 7.99 -12.97
N PRO A 113 4.70 7.91 -13.75
CA PRO A 113 4.63 7.77 -15.20
C PRO A 113 3.89 6.50 -15.62
N GLY A 114 3.10 6.61 -16.69
CA GLY A 114 2.29 5.51 -17.22
C GLY A 114 1.11 5.11 -16.34
N SER A 115 0.85 5.78 -15.21
CA SER A 115 -0.31 5.50 -14.38
C SER A 115 -1.57 6.15 -14.94
N LEU A 116 -2.58 5.35 -15.19
CA LEU A 116 -3.92 5.76 -15.61
C LEU A 116 -4.81 5.96 -14.39
N ILE A 117 -5.50 7.10 -14.37
CA ILE A 117 -6.45 7.44 -13.30
C ILE A 117 -7.81 6.79 -13.58
N ASP A 118 -8.23 6.81 -14.84
CA ASP A 118 -9.52 6.30 -15.29
C ASP A 118 -9.49 5.94 -16.78
N THR A 119 -10.59 5.35 -17.27
CA THR A 119 -10.76 5.00 -18.68
C THR A 119 -10.74 6.21 -19.59
N ALA A 120 -11.14 7.38 -19.11
CA ALA A 120 -11.09 8.60 -19.92
C ALA A 120 -9.63 9.04 -20.17
N ALA A 121 -8.72 8.81 -19.23
CA ALA A 121 -7.29 9.01 -19.42
C ALA A 121 -6.74 8.11 -20.53
N LEU A 122 -7.07 6.82 -20.49
CA LEU A 122 -6.67 5.88 -21.55
C LEU A 122 -7.15 6.34 -22.93
N LEU A 123 -8.43 6.73 -23.05
CA LEU A 123 -8.98 7.21 -24.33
C LEU A 123 -8.31 8.49 -24.81
N ARG A 124 -7.99 9.42 -23.90
CA ARG A 124 -7.24 10.63 -24.24
C ARG A 124 -5.85 10.29 -24.74
N ASP A 125 -5.13 9.41 -24.05
CA ASP A 125 -3.77 9.02 -24.44
C ASP A 125 -3.76 8.30 -25.79
N LEU A 126 -4.67 7.34 -26.01
CA LEU A 126 -4.78 6.63 -27.28
C LEU A 126 -5.11 7.56 -28.46
N ALA A 127 -5.90 8.61 -28.23
CA ALA A 127 -6.18 9.62 -29.26
C ALA A 127 -4.94 10.44 -29.66
N THR A 128 -3.91 10.47 -28.81
CA THR A 128 -2.63 11.13 -29.12
C THR A 128 -1.63 10.23 -29.84
N VAL A 129 -1.85 8.91 -29.88
CA VAL A 129 -0.94 7.96 -30.56
C VAL A 129 -1.11 8.14 -32.08
N PRO A 130 -0.11 8.70 -32.79
CA PRO A 130 -0.25 8.99 -34.21
C PRO A 130 -0.11 7.71 -35.05
N ASN A 131 -0.92 7.59 -36.11
CA ASN A 131 -0.75 6.60 -37.19
C ASN A 131 -0.49 5.16 -36.71
N LEU A 132 -1.44 4.59 -35.97
CA LEU A 132 -1.42 3.16 -35.64
C LEU A 132 -1.32 2.31 -36.93
N PRO A 133 -0.31 1.43 -37.08
CA PRO A 133 -0.24 0.51 -38.20
C PRO A 133 -1.50 -0.37 -38.28
N PRO A 134 -1.95 -0.78 -39.48
CA PRO A 134 -3.12 -1.67 -39.62
C PRO A 134 -2.98 -3.02 -38.87
N VAL A 135 -1.75 -3.42 -38.56
CA VAL A 135 -1.43 -4.65 -37.82
C VAL A 135 -1.24 -4.44 -36.32
N ALA A 136 -1.39 -3.19 -35.83
CA ALA A 136 -1.28 -2.88 -34.41
C ALA A 136 -2.33 -3.67 -33.61
N LYS A 137 -1.93 -4.13 -32.42
CA LYS A 137 -2.78 -4.88 -31.51
C LYS A 137 -2.72 -4.22 -30.15
N LEU A 138 -3.89 -4.07 -29.53
CA LEU A 138 -4.00 -3.78 -28.11
C LEU A 138 -4.09 -5.11 -27.36
N PHE A 139 -3.33 -5.24 -26.28
CA PHE A 139 -3.41 -6.37 -25.38
C PHE A 139 -3.37 -5.85 -23.95
N SER A 140 -4.07 -6.55 -23.06
CA SER A 140 -4.09 -6.20 -21.63
C SER A 140 -3.43 -7.33 -20.82
N VAL A 141 -2.72 -6.97 -19.76
CA VAL A 141 -2.05 -7.90 -18.85
C VAL A 141 -2.49 -7.61 -17.41
N ASP A 142 -3.10 -8.61 -16.76
CA ASP A 142 -3.52 -8.55 -15.35
C ASP A 142 -2.45 -9.15 -14.43
N VAL A 143 -1.99 -8.38 -13.43
CA VAL A 143 -1.06 -8.88 -12.42
C VAL A 143 -1.80 -9.74 -11.39
N ILE A 144 -1.52 -11.04 -11.44
CA ILE A 144 -2.11 -12.02 -10.54
C ILE A 144 -1.83 -11.67 -9.07
N SER A 145 -2.89 -11.34 -8.35
CA SER A 145 -2.88 -11.13 -6.90
C SER A 145 -1.82 -10.12 -6.45
N LEU A 146 -1.75 -8.96 -7.11
CA LEU A 146 -0.74 -7.92 -6.84
C LEU A 146 -0.52 -7.67 -5.34
N TYR A 147 -1.56 -7.28 -4.59
CA TYR A 147 -1.42 -6.94 -3.17
C TYR A 147 -0.77 -8.05 -2.33
N PRO A 148 -1.24 -9.31 -2.37
CA PRO A 148 -0.53 -10.45 -1.76
C PRO A 148 0.92 -10.67 -2.25
N SER A 149 1.21 -10.35 -3.51
CA SER A 149 2.51 -10.64 -4.14
C SER A 149 3.59 -9.59 -3.87
N ILE A 150 3.22 -8.38 -3.45
CA ILE A 150 4.16 -7.28 -3.17
C ILE A 150 5.22 -7.69 -2.14
N ASP A 151 6.49 -7.57 -2.51
CA ASP A 151 7.62 -7.69 -1.58
C ASP A 151 7.74 -6.43 -0.72
N TRP A 152 7.93 -6.61 0.59
CA TRP A 152 7.96 -5.49 1.53
C TRP A 152 9.24 -4.66 1.46
N VAL A 153 10.37 -5.32 1.20
CA VAL A 153 11.66 -4.63 1.12
C VAL A 153 11.66 -3.77 -0.14
N GLU A 154 11.26 -4.35 -1.27
CA GLU A 154 11.14 -3.62 -2.53
C GLU A 154 10.10 -2.49 -2.42
N ALA A 155 8.90 -2.76 -1.91
CA ALA A 155 7.86 -1.72 -1.83
C ALA A 155 8.24 -0.55 -0.91
N VAL A 156 8.97 -0.80 0.19
CA VAL A 156 9.50 0.28 1.04
C VAL A 156 10.56 1.08 0.30
N GLU A 157 11.49 0.40 -0.39
CA GLU A 157 12.53 1.06 -1.18
C GLU A 157 11.88 1.92 -2.27
N ASP A 158 11.08 1.33 -3.14
CA ASP A 158 10.45 1.99 -4.28
C ASP A 158 9.59 3.19 -3.85
N SER A 159 8.80 3.03 -2.77
CA SER A 159 7.99 4.12 -2.23
C SER A 159 8.84 5.25 -1.64
N THR A 160 9.96 4.91 -0.98
CA THR A 160 10.86 5.90 -0.37
C THR A 160 11.65 6.64 -1.44
N SER A 161 12.17 5.93 -2.44
CA SER A 161 12.88 6.54 -3.57
C SER A 161 11.96 7.50 -4.32
N PHE A 162 10.73 7.07 -4.64
CA PHE A 162 9.78 7.93 -5.34
C PHE A 162 9.40 9.17 -4.51
N TYR A 163 9.17 9.00 -3.21
CA TYR A 163 8.91 10.10 -2.28
C TYR A 163 10.09 11.09 -2.20
N MET A 164 11.32 10.58 -2.21
CA MET A 164 12.53 11.41 -2.16
C MET A 164 12.76 12.16 -3.47
N GLU A 165 12.58 11.49 -4.62
CA GLU A 165 12.70 12.09 -5.96
C GLU A 165 11.68 13.22 -6.18
N HIS A 166 10.50 13.12 -5.55
CA HIS A 166 9.40 14.08 -5.69
C HIS A 166 9.12 14.86 -4.40
N PHE A 167 10.12 14.99 -3.52
CA PHE A 167 9.92 15.60 -2.20
C PHE A 167 9.42 17.06 -2.28
N ASP A 168 9.87 17.80 -3.29
CA ASP A 168 9.43 19.19 -3.52
C ASP A 168 7.93 19.27 -3.87
N VAL A 169 7.38 18.29 -4.58
CA VAL A 169 5.94 18.20 -4.87
C VAL A 169 5.15 18.05 -3.57
N VAL A 170 5.63 17.21 -2.64
CA VAL A 170 4.98 17.02 -1.34
C VAL A 170 5.07 18.29 -0.50
N LYS A 171 6.22 18.98 -0.54
CA LYS A 171 6.41 20.24 0.18
C LYS A 171 5.46 21.31 -0.33
N GLU A 172 5.38 21.50 -1.66
CA GLU A 172 4.44 22.44 -2.29
C GLU A 172 2.98 22.08 -1.97
N PHE A 173 2.64 20.79 -1.98
CA PHE A 173 1.31 20.32 -1.57
C PHE A 173 1.00 20.71 -0.12
N CYS A 174 1.93 20.51 0.81
CA CYS A 174 1.73 20.94 2.19
C CYS A 174 1.53 22.45 2.31
N GLU A 175 2.38 23.25 1.65
CA GLU A 175 2.30 24.72 1.66
C GLU A 175 0.97 25.22 1.11
N LYS A 176 0.50 24.69 -0.02
CA LYS A 176 -0.78 25.08 -0.64
C LYS A 176 -2.01 24.71 0.18
N ASN A 177 -1.90 23.75 1.09
CA ASN A 177 -3.00 23.25 1.91
C ASN A 177 -2.88 23.65 3.38
N ASP A 178 -2.03 24.64 3.70
CA ASP A 178 -1.76 25.11 5.06
C ASP A 178 -1.40 23.97 6.03
N MET A 179 -0.67 22.95 5.53
CA MET A 179 -0.22 21.81 6.31
C MET A 179 1.20 22.03 6.83
N LEU A 180 1.52 21.34 7.93
CA LEU A 180 2.89 21.29 8.42
C LEU A 180 3.85 20.63 7.41
N PRO A 181 5.16 20.94 7.47
CA PRO A 181 6.14 20.39 6.54
C PRO A 181 6.11 18.86 6.52
N PRO A 182 6.26 18.24 5.34
CA PRO A 182 6.26 16.79 5.24
C PRO A 182 7.49 16.17 5.93
N PRO A 183 7.41 14.90 6.38
CA PRO A 183 8.50 14.25 7.08
C PRO A 183 9.70 14.00 6.16
N PRO A 184 10.94 14.07 6.66
CA PRO A 184 12.10 13.66 5.88
C PRO A 184 11.99 12.18 5.49
N HIS A 185 12.58 11.82 4.34
CA HIS A 185 12.42 10.48 3.75
C HIS A 185 12.86 9.33 4.69
N GLN A 186 13.80 9.56 5.61
CA GLN A 186 14.20 8.55 6.61
C GLN A 186 13.07 8.25 7.60
N ILE A 187 12.33 9.26 8.05
CA ILE A 187 11.18 9.07 8.94
C ILE A 187 10.03 8.43 8.15
N PHE A 188 9.78 8.90 6.92
CA PHE A 188 8.81 8.28 6.01
C PHE A 188 9.06 6.77 5.84
N ARG A 189 10.30 6.40 5.45
CA ARG A 189 10.75 5.01 5.30
C ARG A 189 10.54 4.21 6.59
N TYR A 190 10.93 4.76 7.73
CA TYR A 190 10.80 4.10 9.02
C TYR A 190 9.35 3.79 9.35
N ILE A 191 8.43 4.74 9.11
CA ILE A 191 6.99 4.53 9.32
C ILE A 191 6.47 3.42 8.40
N LEU A 192 6.85 3.40 7.12
CA LEU A 192 6.44 2.33 6.18
C LEU A 192 6.91 0.94 6.62
N GLN A 193 8.19 0.81 6.98
CA GLN A 193 8.75 -0.45 7.50
C GLN A 193 7.98 -0.90 8.73
N MET A 194 7.68 0.05 9.62
CA MET A 194 6.93 -0.20 10.84
C MET A 194 5.52 -0.74 10.59
N LEU A 195 4.78 -0.10 9.68
CA LEU A 195 3.43 -0.49 9.29
C LEU A 195 3.38 -1.91 8.71
N LEU A 196 4.40 -2.30 7.93
CA LEU A 196 4.50 -3.64 7.34
C LEU A 196 4.90 -4.69 8.38
N GLN A 197 5.96 -4.44 9.14
CA GLN A 197 6.53 -5.42 10.07
C GLN A 197 5.59 -5.76 11.23
N ASN A 198 4.70 -4.84 11.63
CA ASN A 198 3.76 -5.00 12.75
C ASN A 198 2.33 -5.25 12.26
N ASN A 199 2.17 -5.82 11.06
CA ASN A 199 0.89 -6.22 10.53
C ASN A 199 0.37 -7.50 11.22
N VAL A 200 -0.14 -7.31 12.43
CA VAL A 200 -0.75 -8.34 13.27
C VAL A 200 -2.24 -8.07 13.38
N PHE A 201 -3.06 -9.12 13.27
CA PHE A 201 -4.52 -9.02 13.25
C PHE A 201 -5.17 -10.24 13.90
N LEU A 202 -6.44 -10.08 14.28
CA LEU A 202 -7.30 -11.10 14.85
C LEU A 202 -8.16 -11.75 13.77
N PHE A 203 -8.23 -13.08 13.78
CA PHE A 203 -9.23 -13.84 13.04
C PHE A 203 -10.26 -14.40 14.02
N GLN A 204 -11.54 -14.09 13.76
CA GLN A 204 -12.68 -14.52 14.59
C GLN A 204 -12.56 -14.17 16.08
N ASN A 205 -11.83 -13.10 16.42
CA ASN A 205 -11.55 -12.67 17.81
C ASN A 205 -10.84 -13.71 18.69
N GLU A 206 -10.32 -14.79 18.12
CA GLU A 206 -9.72 -15.90 18.87
C GLU A 206 -8.26 -16.13 18.48
N LYS A 207 -7.95 -16.03 17.19
CA LYS A 207 -6.64 -16.40 16.64
C LYS A 207 -5.85 -15.18 16.20
N TYR A 208 -4.57 -15.17 16.53
CA TYR A 208 -3.65 -14.10 16.16
C TYR A 208 -2.87 -14.50 14.92
N PHE A 209 -2.77 -13.59 13.96
CA PHE A 209 -1.99 -13.82 12.75
C PHE A 209 -1.12 -12.61 12.46
N ARG A 210 0.04 -12.88 11.89
CA ARG A 210 0.93 -11.89 11.29
C ARG A 210 1.02 -12.15 9.79
N LYS A 211 0.89 -11.09 9.00
CA LYS A 211 1.22 -11.15 7.57
C LYS A 211 2.75 -11.14 7.42
N LEU A 212 3.31 -11.90 6.48
CA LEU A 212 4.77 -12.01 6.24
C LEU A 212 5.19 -11.39 4.90
N LYS A 213 4.29 -11.41 3.91
CA LYS A 213 4.49 -10.91 2.56
C LYS A 213 3.22 -10.26 2.05
N GLY A 214 3.34 -9.32 1.11
CA GLY A 214 2.21 -8.66 0.49
C GLY A 214 1.62 -7.57 1.37
N ARG A 215 0.92 -6.62 0.77
CA ARG A 215 0.26 -5.55 1.51
C ARG A 215 -1.13 -5.98 1.97
N ALA A 216 -1.52 -5.57 3.17
CA ALA A 216 -2.89 -5.79 3.63
C ALA A 216 -3.84 -4.84 2.91
N MET A 217 -4.90 -5.40 2.31
CA MET A 217 -6.01 -4.60 1.81
C MET A 217 -6.72 -3.96 3.00
N GLY A 218 -7.01 -2.66 2.90
CA GLY A 218 -7.64 -1.87 3.98
C GLY A 218 -6.72 -0.85 4.65
N CYS A 219 -5.41 -0.86 4.38
CA CYS A 219 -4.51 0.23 4.82
C CYS A 219 -4.44 1.34 3.76
N SER A 220 -4.47 2.60 4.18
CA SER A 220 -4.50 3.80 3.34
C SER A 220 -3.26 3.93 2.45
N MET A 221 -2.05 3.62 2.94
CA MET A 221 -0.83 3.71 2.11
C MET A 221 -0.73 2.64 1.02
N SER A 222 -1.59 1.62 1.06
CA SER A 222 -1.42 0.44 0.19
C SER A 222 -1.51 0.78 -1.30
N VAL A 223 -2.33 1.77 -1.67
CA VAL A 223 -2.51 2.20 -3.07
C VAL A 223 -1.26 2.87 -3.61
N PHE A 224 -0.66 3.78 -2.85
CA PHE A 224 0.58 4.44 -3.25
C PHE A 224 1.73 3.43 -3.35
N MET A 225 1.88 2.56 -2.34
CA MET A 225 2.95 1.56 -2.35
C MET A 225 2.81 0.58 -3.52
N ALA A 226 1.59 0.16 -3.86
CA ALA A 226 1.35 -0.71 -5.01
C ALA A 226 1.72 -0.02 -6.34
N ASN A 227 1.38 1.26 -6.49
CA ASN A 227 1.74 2.01 -7.69
C ASN A 227 3.25 2.26 -7.80
N ALA A 228 3.92 2.64 -6.70
CA ALA A 228 5.37 2.83 -6.70
C ALA A 228 6.11 1.52 -7.03
N PHE A 229 5.68 0.41 -6.43
CA PHE A 229 6.21 -0.92 -6.72
C PHE A 229 6.02 -1.30 -8.20
N MET A 230 4.81 -1.14 -8.73
CA MET A 230 4.53 -1.47 -10.12
C MET A 230 5.28 -0.56 -11.10
N TYR A 231 5.35 0.74 -10.80
CA TYR A 231 6.16 1.67 -11.58
C TYR A 231 7.61 1.21 -11.65
N ARG A 232 8.22 0.77 -10.53
CA ARG A 232 9.59 0.24 -10.56
C ARG A 232 9.73 -0.96 -11.50
N LYS A 233 8.75 -1.87 -11.52
CA LYS A 233 8.76 -3.05 -12.40
C LYS A 233 8.57 -2.70 -13.87
N THR A 234 7.78 -1.67 -14.18
CA THR A 234 7.47 -1.28 -15.56
C THR A 234 8.29 -0.09 -16.07
N ARG A 235 9.13 0.53 -15.24
CA ARG A 235 9.92 1.72 -15.57
C ARG A 235 10.72 1.58 -16.87
N HIS A 236 11.29 0.40 -17.12
CA HIS A 236 12.05 0.13 -18.35
C HIS A 236 11.20 0.25 -19.62
N LEU A 237 9.90 -0.08 -19.57
CA LEU A 237 8.98 0.07 -20.70
C LEU A 237 8.68 1.54 -21.03
N ILE A 238 8.89 2.43 -20.06
CA ILE A 238 8.64 3.87 -20.20
C ILE A 238 9.94 4.59 -20.61
N GLU A 239 11.05 4.26 -19.96
CA GLU A 239 12.33 4.93 -20.21
C GLU A 239 13.05 4.39 -21.44
N ASN A 240 12.86 3.10 -21.77
CA ASN A 240 13.49 2.43 -22.90
C ASN A 240 12.47 1.51 -23.59
N PRO A 241 11.37 2.07 -24.15
CA PRO A 241 10.34 1.27 -24.80
C PRO A 241 10.92 0.45 -25.96
N PRO A 242 10.51 -0.82 -26.15
CA PRO A 242 10.71 -1.53 -27.39
C PRO A 242 10.18 -0.72 -28.58
N ALA A 243 10.82 -0.82 -29.74
CA ALA A 243 10.43 -0.03 -30.92
C ALA A 243 8.99 -0.29 -31.37
N GLU A 244 8.47 -1.49 -31.09
CA GLU A 244 7.13 -1.93 -31.42
C GLU A 244 6.08 -1.54 -30.36
N LEU A 245 6.50 -1.03 -29.19
CA LEU A 245 5.60 -0.60 -28.12
C LEU A 245 5.09 0.81 -28.42
N LEU A 246 3.91 0.89 -29.03
CA LEU A 246 3.30 2.15 -29.47
C LEU A 246 2.66 2.95 -28.32
N TYR A 247 2.24 2.25 -27.27
CA TYR A 247 1.58 2.81 -26.11
C TYR A 247 1.87 1.94 -24.89
N PHE A 248 1.95 2.58 -23.71
CA PHE A 248 1.99 1.91 -22.42
C PHE A 248 1.16 2.72 -21.44
N GLY A 249 0.14 2.08 -20.87
CA GLY A 249 -0.66 2.60 -19.77
C GLY A 249 -0.84 1.52 -18.73
N ARG A 250 -1.07 1.91 -17.48
CA ARG A 250 -1.36 0.95 -16.41
C ARG A 250 -2.33 1.57 -15.44
N TYR A 251 -3.36 0.83 -15.06
CA TYR A 251 -4.09 1.09 -13.83
C TYR A 251 -3.22 0.68 -12.64
N ILE A 252 -3.73 -0.08 -11.66
CA ILE A 252 -2.87 -0.60 -10.59
C ILE A 252 -2.31 -1.98 -11.01
N ASP A 253 -3.17 -2.95 -11.22
CA ASP A 253 -2.82 -4.32 -11.60
C ASP A 253 -3.03 -4.62 -13.08
N ASP A 254 -3.85 -3.84 -13.78
CA ASP A 254 -4.08 -3.96 -15.22
C ASP A 254 -3.11 -3.07 -16.02
N ILE A 255 -2.38 -3.66 -16.96
CA ILE A 255 -1.48 -2.98 -17.92
C ILE A 255 -2.15 -3.00 -19.29
N GLU A 256 -2.14 -1.86 -19.98
CA GLU A 256 -2.71 -1.60 -21.32
C GLU A 256 -1.65 -1.11 -22.32
#